data_AF-X1IE02-F1
#
_entry.id   AF-X1IE02-F1
#
_cell.length_a   1.000
_cell.length_b   1.000
_cell.length_c   1.000
_cell.angle_alpha   90.00
_cell.angle_beta   90.00
_cell.angle_gamma   90.00
#
_symmetry.space_group_name_H-M   'P 1'
#
loop_
_entity.id
_entity.type
_entity.pdbx_description
1 polymer ?
#
loop_
_entity_poly.entity_id
_entity_poly.type
_entity_poly.pdbx_seq_one_letter_code
_entity_poly.pdbx_strand_id
1 'polypeptide(L)'
;MSFSSGKIRIKVFIMSNELERVRGVGPIAAVNLNKAGVKTIEEVANSTTEELAWIKGFGIISAKKIIENANELLQLEKSIQNVLDSIKENFVKNCPKCGGTMKSKFIFSDLI
;
A
#
# COMPACT_ATOMS: atom_id res chain seq x y z
N MET A 1 -31.67 -28.41 17.58
CA MET A 1 -30.71 -28.48 16.44
C MET A 1 -29.90 -27.19 16.46
N SER A 2 -28.74 -27.22 17.12
CA SER A 2 -27.93 -26.02 17.36
C SER A 2 -27.02 -25.77 16.17
N PHE A 3 -27.23 -24.67 15.46
CA PHE A 3 -26.30 -24.18 14.44
C PHE A 3 -25.08 -23.59 15.16
N SER A 4 -24.00 -24.38 15.22
CA SER A 4 -22.69 -23.90 15.65
C SER A 4 -22.21 -22.88 14.63
N SER A 5 -22.29 -21.60 14.98
CA SER A 5 -21.71 -20.48 14.22
C SER A 5 -20.20 -20.65 14.17
N GLY A 6 -19.72 -21.38 13.17
CA GLY A 6 -18.31 -21.48 12.83
C GLY A 6 -17.80 -20.10 12.44
N LYS A 7 -17.32 -19.34 13.44
CA LYS A 7 -16.52 -18.14 13.22
C LYS A 7 -15.35 -18.55 12.36
N ILE A 8 -15.38 -18.18 11.08
CA ILE A 8 -14.23 -18.22 10.21
C ILE A 8 -13.18 -17.33 10.88
N ARG A 9 -12.21 -17.96 11.55
CA ARG A 9 -11.02 -17.28 12.05
C ARG A 9 -10.14 -17.01 10.83
N ILE A 10 -10.45 -15.95 10.08
CA ILE A 10 -9.43 -15.31 9.27
C ILE A 10 -8.39 -14.86 10.27
N LYS A 11 -7.27 -15.58 10.32
CA LYS A 11 -6.09 -15.19 11.08
C LYS A 11 -5.49 -14.02 10.31
N VAL A 12 -6.16 -12.86 10.38
CA VAL A 12 -5.60 -11.59 9.94
C VAL A 12 -4.32 -11.47 10.76
N PHE A 13 -3.18 -11.64 10.10
CA PHE A 13 -1.88 -11.55 10.73
C PHE A 13 -1.72 -10.08 11.11
N ILE A 14 -2.10 -9.75 12.34
CA ILE A 14 -2.11 -8.37 12.84
C ILE A 14 -0.65 -7.98 13.09
N MET A 15 -0.02 -7.45 12.04
CA MET A 15 1.14 -6.55 12.00
C MET A 15 1.63 -6.53 10.54
N SER A 16 0.75 -6.20 9.59
CA SER A 16 1.18 -5.94 8.22
C SER A 16 1.85 -4.57 8.23
N ASN A 17 3.17 -4.57 8.24
CA ASN A 17 3.94 -3.34 8.02
C ASN A 17 3.63 -2.83 6.60
N GLU A 18 3.37 -1.54 6.45
CA GLU A 18 3.09 -0.91 5.15
C GLU A 18 4.12 -1.33 4.09
N LEU A 19 5.40 -1.37 4.48
CA LEU A 19 6.51 -1.72 3.61
C LEU A 19 6.44 -3.15 3.06
N GLU A 20 5.73 -4.07 3.72
CA GLU A 20 5.52 -5.44 3.21
C GLU A 20 4.65 -5.49 1.95
N ARG A 21 3.97 -4.39 1.61
CA ARG A 21 3.25 -4.25 0.32
C ARG A 21 4.23 -4.16 -0.85
N VAL A 22 5.46 -3.70 -0.62
CA VAL A 22 6.50 -3.65 -1.65
C VAL A 22 6.99 -5.07 -1.94
N ARG A 23 6.84 -5.50 -3.20
CA ARG A 23 7.32 -6.82 -3.62
C ARG A 23 8.81 -6.97 -3.29
N GLY A 24 9.16 -8.07 -2.62
CA GLY A 24 10.54 -8.34 -2.20
C GLY A 24 10.89 -7.80 -0.80
N VAL A 25 9.95 -7.14 -0.11
CA VAL A 25 10.09 -6.76 1.30
C VAL A 25 9.26 -7.72 2.15
N GLY A 26 9.94 -8.60 2.88
CA GLY A 26 9.31 -9.45 3.90
C GLY A 26 9.33 -8.81 5.30
N PRO A 27 8.72 -9.44 6.32
CA PRO A 27 8.59 -8.86 7.66
C PRO A 27 9.92 -8.42 8.29
N ILE A 28 10.99 -9.21 8.12
CA ILE A 28 12.33 -8.90 8.66
C ILE A 28 12.93 -7.68 7.94
N ALA A 29 12.77 -7.63 6.61
CA ALA A 29 13.25 -6.52 5.80
C ALA A 29 12.52 -5.23 6.17
N ALA A 30 11.20 -5.30 6.33
CA ALA A 30 10.34 -4.19 6.74
C ALA A 30 10.72 -3.65 8.14
N VAL A 31 11.03 -4.54 9.09
CA VAL A 31 11.55 -4.15 10.42
C VAL A 31 12.91 -3.45 10.31
N ASN A 32 13.81 -3.94 9.46
CA ASN A 32 15.13 -3.33 9.31
C ASN A 32 15.06 -1.96 8.63
N LEU A 33 14.20 -1.79 7.62
CA LEU A 33 13.91 -0.49 7.01
C LEU A 33 13.38 0.49 8.06
N ASN A 34 12.38 0.09 8.84
CA ASN A 34 11.83 0.93 9.92
C ASN A 34 12.88 1.35 10.95
N LYS A 35 13.77 0.43 11.34
CA LYS A 35 14.88 0.72 12.27
C LYS A 35 15.92 1.66 11.66
N ALA A 36 16.09 1.63 10.35
CA ALA A 36 16.94 2.56 9.61
C ALA A 36 16.27 3.92 9.35
N GLY A 37 15.00 4.07 9.74
CA GLY A 37 14.24 5.31 9.58
C GLY A 37 13.40 5.39 8.31
N VAL A 38 13.44 4.37 7.44
CA VAL A 38 12.60 4.26 6.24
C VAL A 38 11.31 3.56 6.61
N LYS A 39 10.19 4.27 6.55
CA LYS A 39 8.88 3.86 7.09
C LYS A 39 7.79 3.78 6.04
N THR A 40 7.87 4.58 4.96
CA THR A 40 6.83 4.61 3.93
C THR A 40 7.33 4.09 2.58
N ILE A 41 6.40 3.72 1.71
CA ILE A 41 6.72 3.24 0.35
C ILE A 41 7.38 4.35 -0.48
N GLU A 42 6.98 5.61 -0.28
CA GLU A 42 7.58 6.76 -0.94
C GLU A 42 9.03 6.96 -0.52
N GLU A 43 9.35 6.77 0.76
CA GLU A 43 10.74 6.86 1.23
C GLU A 43 11.60 5.78 0.58
N VAL A 44 11.09 4.55 0.43
CA VAL A 44 11.78 3.49 -0.32
C VAL A 44 11.98 3.90 -1.79
N ALA A 45 10.94 4.40 -2.44
CA ALA A 45 10.99 4.77 -3.86
C ALA A 45 11.95 5.94 -4.16
N ASN A 46 12.11 6.87 -3.21
CA ASN A 46 12.98 8.04 -3.32
C ASN A 46 14.42 7.80 -2.82
N SER A 47 14.69 6.65 -2.18
CA SER A 47 16.02 6.32 -1.70
C SER A 47 16.97 5.96 -2.86
N THR A 48 18.25 6.19 -2.64
CA THR A 48 19.31 5.68 -3.52
C THR A 48 19.58 4.19 -3.24
N THR A 49 20.19 3.53 -4.23
CA THR A 49 20.54 2.11 -4.07
C THR A 49 21.57 1.92 -2.96
N GLU A 50 22.51 2.85 -2.83
CA GLU A 50 23.56 2.85 -1.83
C GLU A 50 22.96 2.98 -0.43
N GLU A 51 22.07 3.94 -0.19
CA GLU A 51 21.41 4.16 1.11
C GLU A 51 20.72 2.89 1.61
N LEU A 52 19.93 2.23 0.76
CA LEU A 52 19.23 1.02 1.16
C LEU A 52 20.17 -0.19 1.29
N ALA A 53 21.24 -0.26 0.49
CA ALA A 53 22.21 -1.36 0.58
C ALA A 53 23.06 -1.33 1.86
N TRP A 54 23.13 -0.19 2.56
CA TRP A 54 23.74 -0.13 3.89
C TRP A 54 22.87 -0.72 5.00
N ILE A 55 21.59 -0.98 4.73
CA ILE A 55 20.67 -1.56 5.70
C ILE A 55 20.90 -3.08 5.77
N LYS A 56 21.00 -3.60 6.99
CA LYS A 56 21.23 -5.03 7.22
C LYS A 56 20.20 -5.89 6.48
N GLY A 57 20.69 -6.80 5.65
CA GLY A 57 19.85 -7.72 4.87
C GLY A 57 19.55 -7.25 3.44
N PHE A 58 20.05 -6.08 3.04
CA PHE A 58 20.00 -5.57 1.68
C PHE A 58 21.41 -5.54 1.08
N GLY A 59 21.57 -6.04 -0.14
CA GLY A 59 22.69 -5.72 -1.01
C GLY A 59 22.26 -4.80 -2.16
N ILE A 60 23.22 -4.32 -2.95
CA ILE A 60 23.00 -3.41 -4.09
C ILE A 60 21.89 -3.90 -5.02
N ILE A 61 21.89 -5.20 -5.36
CA ILE A 61 20.90 -5.78 -6.28
C ILE A 61 19.49 -5.76 -5.67
N SER A 62 19.36 -6.20 -4.41
CA SER A 62 18.05 -6.21 -3.73
C SER A 62 17.55 -4.79 -3.48
N ALA A 63 18.43 -3.86 -3.10
CA ALA A 63 18.10 -2.46 -2.88
C ALA A 63 17.52 -1.83 -4.16
N LYS A 64 18.23 -1.97 -5.28
CA LYS A 64 17.75 -1.48 -6.58
C LYS A 64 16.37 -2.06 -6.93
N LYS A 65 16.17 -3.36 -6.72
CA LYS A 65 14.92 -4.04 -7.06
C LYS A 65 13.74 -3.60 -6.19
N ILE A 66 13.94 -3.36 -4.89
CA ILE A 66 12.85 -2.89 -4.04
C ILE A 66 12.49 -1.42 -4.33
N ILE A 67 13.45 -0.59 -4.75
CA ILE A 67 13.19 0.78 -5.22
C ILE A 67 12.32 0.73 -6.48
N GLU A 68 12.68 -0.11 -7.45
CA GLU A 68 11.89 -0.33 -8.68
C GLU A 68 10.47 -0.79 -8.35
N ASN A 69 10.33 -1.83 -7.51
CA ASN A 69 9.01 -2.34 -7.11
C ASN A 69 8.18 -1.31 -6.32
N ALA A 70 8.80 -0.46 -5.50
CA ALA A 70 8.12 0.62 -4.79
C ALA A 70 7.59 1.68 -5.77
N ASN A 71 8.40 2.07 -6.76
CA ASN A 71 7.97 3.00 -7.81
C ASN A 71 6.82 2.42 -8.66
N GLU A 72 6.90 1.14 -9.04
CA GLU A 72 5.82 0.46 -9.75
C GLU A 72 4.51 0.46 -8.93
N LEU A 73 4.60 0.15 -7.63
CA LEU A 73 3.43 0.14 -6.75
C LEU A 73 2.77 1.52 -6.66
N LEU A 74 3.56 2.59 -6.45
CA LEU A 74 3.05 3.96 -6.41
C LEU A 74 2.42 4.39 -7.74
N GLN A 75 3.00 3.98 -8.87
CA GLN A 75 2.45 4.26 -10.19
C GLN A 75 1.11 3.55 -10.41
N LEU A 76 1.00 2.30 -9.97
CA LEU A 76 -0.25 1.53 -10.03
C LEU A 76 -1.34 2.19 -9.18
N GLU A 77 -1.03 2.57 -7.94
CA GLU A 77 -1.95 3.23 -7.03
C GLU A 77 -2.47 4.56 -7.60
N LYS A 78 -1.57 5.38 -8.16
CA LYS A 78 -1.94 6.62 -8.82
C LYS A 78 -2.84 6.38 -10.03
N SER A 79 -2.57 5.35 -10.82
CA SER A 79 -3.36 5.00 -12.01
C SER A 79 -4.78 4.56 -11.63
N ILE A 80 -4.89 3.73 -10.59
CA ILE A 80 -6.18 3.30 -10.03
C ILE A 80 -6.95 4.53 -9.51
N GLN A 81 -6.28 5.42 -8.78
CA GLN A 81 -6.91 6.63 -8.25
C GLN A 81 -7.48 7.52 -9.37
N ASN A 82 -6.72 7.73 -10.46
CA ASN A 82 -7.20 8.49 -11.63
C ASN A 82 -8.44 7.86 -12.28
N VAL A 83 -8.47 6.53 -12.38
CA VAL A 83 -9.63 5.80 -12.92
C VAL A 83 -10.84 5.98 -12.00
N LEU A 84 -10.65 5.82 -10.70
CA LEU A 84 -11.73 6.00 -9.71
C LEU A 84 -12.29 7.42 -9.74
N ASP A 85 -11.44 8.43 -9.87
CA ASP A 85 -11.88 9.83 -9.93
C ASP A 85 -12.63 10.12 -11.23
N SER A 86 -12.19 9.56 -12.36
CA SER A 86 -12.93 9.64 -13.63
C SER A 86 -14.32 8.99 -13.53
N ILE A 87 -14.44 7.85 -12.85
CA ILE A 87 -15.73 7.18 -12.63
C ILE A 87 -16.65 8.06 -11.77
N LYS A 88 -16.12 8.63 -10.68
CA LYS A 88 -16.88 9.54 -9.80
C LYS A 88 -17.39 10.74 -10.56
N GLU A 89 -16.55 11.39 -11.37
CA GLU A 89 -16.94 12.55 -12.17
C GLU A 89 -18.07 12.21 -13.15
N ASN A 90 -17.99 11.08 -13.84
CA ASN A 90 -19.03 10.63 -14.76
C ASN A 90 -20.35 10.34 -14.02
N PHE A 91 -20.29 9.72 -12.84
CA PHE A 91 -21.47 9.45 -12.04
C PHE A 91 -22.15 10.74 -11.55
N VAL A 92 -21.37 11.72 -11.08
CA VAL A 92 -21.87 13.03 -10.64
C VAL A 92 -22.53 13.79 -11.80
N LYS A 93 -21.94 13.75 -13.00
CA LYS A 93 -22.51 14.36 -14.20
C LYS A 93 -23.84 13.72 -14.62
N ASN A 94 -23.94 12.38 -14.56
CA ASN A 94 -25.11 11.65 -15.09
C ASN A 94 -26.25 11.43 -14.08
N CYS A 95 -26.01 11.48 -12.76
CA CYS A 95 -27.09 11.50 -11.75
C CYS A 95 -26.91 12.63 -10.70
N PRO A 96 -27.32 13.87 -11.02
CA PRO A 96 -27.22 15.00 -10.09
C PRO A 96 -28.13 14.87 -8.85
N LYS A 97 -29.20 14.07 -8.91
CA LYS A 97 -30.09 13.80 -7.76
C LYS A 97 -29.52 12.79 -6.75
N CYS A 98 -28.58 11.93 -7.18
CA CYS A 98 -27.94 10.91 -6.35
C CYS A 98 -26.62 11.39 -5.70
N GLY A 99 -25.97 12.40 -6.29
CA GLY A 99 -24.55 12.71 -6.06
C GLY A 99 -24.24 13.69 -4.93
N GLY A 100 -25.24 14.35 -4.33
CA GLY A 100 -25.02 15.40 -3.33
C GLY A 100 -24.45 14.91 -1.99
N THR A 101 -24.64 13.64 -1.65
CA THR A 101 -24.25 13.06 -0.34
C THR A 101 -23.07 12.08 -0.41
N MET A 102 -22.46 11.88 -1.59
CA MET A 102 -21.31 10.99 -1.77
C MET A 102 -19.96 11.71 -1.59
N LYS A 103 -19.91 12.79 -0.80
CA LYS A 103 -18.66 13.57 -0.57
C LYS A 103 -17.79 13.03 0.56
N SER A 104 -18.24 12.06 1.36
CA SER A 104 -17.54 11.71 2.60
C SER A 104 -17.52 10.21 2.90
N LYS A 105 -17.01 9.36 2.00
CA LYS A 105 -16.57 8.01 2.42
C LYS A 105 -15.64 7.23 1.49
N PHE A 106 -14.82 7.91 0.71
CA PHE A 106 -13.70 7.25 0.04
C PHE A 106 -12.45 8.08 0.22
N ILE A 107 -11.97 8.15 1.46
CA ILE A 107 -10.54 8.30 1.68
C ILE A 107 -10.08 6.87 1.95
N PHE A 108 -9.30 6.30 1.04
CA PHE A 108 -8.48 5.11 1.30
C PHE A 108 -7.39 5.46 2.34
N SER A 109 -7.78 6.06 3.47
CA SER A 109 -6.88 6.36 4.58
C SER A 109 -6.55 5.12 5.40
N ASP A 110 -7.22 4.00 5.13
CA ASP A 110 -7.02 2.73 5.83
C ASP A 110 -6.31 1.69 4.94
N LEU A 111 -5.72 2.10 3.81
CA LEU A 111 -4.98 1.22 2.90
C LEU A 111 -3.54 1.66 2.60
N ILE A 112 -3.02 2.65 3.34
CA ILE A 112 -1.60 3.00 3.35
C ILE A 112 -1.09 2.84 4.78
#